data_AF-A0A3P6CCX6-F1
#
_entry.id   AF-A0A3P6CCX6-F1
#
_cell.length_a   1.000
_cell.length_b   1.000
_cell.length_c   1.000
_cell.angle_alpha   90.00
_cell.angle_beta   90.00
_cell.angle_gamma   90.00
#
_symmetry.space_group_name_H-M   'P 1'
#
loop_
_entity.id
_entity.type
_entity.pdbx_description
1 polymer ?
#
loop_
_entity_poly.entity_id
_entity_poly.type
_entity_poly.pdbx_seq_one_letter_code
_entity_poly.pdbx_strand_id
1 'polypeptide(L)' 'MGTRNIIRRESALHSEVEALRWAMENMLQHSTCQNFRTDCKEMIAMIKEPQAWPSFATELERIETL' A
#
# COMPACT_ATOMS: atom_id res chain seq x y z
N MET A 1 22.02 -28.54 -4.82
CA MET A 1 20.88 -28.29 -5.74
C MET A 1 20.11 -27.11 -5.19
N GLY A 2 19.98 -26.04 -5.95
CA GLY A 2 19.48 -24.74 -5.48
C GLY A 2 17.96 -24.64 -5.52
N THR A 3 17.35 -24.37 -4.38
CA THR A 3 15.98 -23.86 -4.30
C THR A 3 16.02 -22.37 -4.61
N ARG A 4 15.67 -22.04 -5.86
CA ARG A 4 15.45 -20.68 -6.33
C ARG A 4 14.43 -20.00 -5.42
N ASN A 5 14.78 -18.80 -4.98
CA ASN A 5 13.91 -17.83 -4.31
C ASN A 5 12.50 -17.87 -4.91
N ILE A 6 11.58 -18.49 -4.18
CA ILE A 6 10.16 -18.28 -4.42
C ILE A 6 9.94 -16.85 -3.98
N ILE A 7 9.85 -15.93 -4.94
CA ILE A 7 9.44 -14.55 -4.67
C ILE A 7 8.13 -14.70 -3.91
N ARG A 8 8.20 -14.38 -2.61
CA ARG A 8 7.10 -14.38 -1.67
C ARG A 8 5.93 -13.76 -2.41
N ARG A 9 4.87 -14.52 -2.71
CA ARG A 9 3.69 -13.96 -3.38
C ARG A 9 3.30 -12.73 -2.56
N GLU A 10 3.53 -11.55 -3.12
CA GLU A 10 3.07 -10.31 -2.52
C GLU A 10 1.58 -10.52 -2.26
N SER A 11 1.17 -10.38 -1.00
CA SER A 11 -0.22 -10.60 -0.62
C SER A 11 -1.11 -9.69 -1.47
N ALA A 12 -2.37 -10.08 -1.73
CA ALA A 12 -3.32 -9.22 -2.44
C ALA A 12 -3.33 -7.80 -1.84
N LEU A 13 -3.27 -7.69 -0.51
CA LEU A 13 -3.16 -6.42 0.21
C LEU A 13 -1.92 -5.58 -0.17
N HIS A 14 -0.79 -6.21 -0.45
CA HIS A 14 0.45 -5.51 -0.84
C HIS A 14 0.31 -4.93 -2.25
N SER A 15 -0.30 -5.69 -3.18
CA SER A 15 -0.63 -5.19 -4.51
C SER A 15 -1.65 -4.04 -4.47
N GLU A 16 -2.65 -4.10 -3.59
CA GLU A 16 -3.62 -3.01 -3.41
C GLU A 16 -2.95 -1.72 -2.89
N VAL A 17 -2.05 -1.84 -1.91
CA VAL A 17 -1.30 -0.71 -1.35
C VAL A 17 -0.36 -0.09 -2.38
N GLU A 18 0.36 -0.90 -3.16
CA GLU A 18 1.22 -0.43 -4.25
C GLU A 18 0.42 0.24 -5.36
N ALA A 19 -0.73 -0.33 -5.75
CA ALA A 19 -1.59 0.24 -6.78
C ALA A 19 -2.17 1.59 -6.33
N LEU A 20 -2.58 1.71 -5.07
CA LEU A 20 -3.03 2.98 -4.51
C LEU A 20 -1.92 4.02 -4.51
N ARG A 21 -0.71 3.67 -4.03
CA ARG A 21 0.42 4.60 -4.02
C ARG A 21 0.71 5.10 -5.43
N TRP A 22 0.76 4.19 -6.41
CA TRP A 22 0.97 4.56 -7.80
C TRP A 22 -0.12 5.51 -8.31
N ALA A 23 -1.39 5.25 -7.98
CA ALA A 23 -2.49 6.12 -8.36
C ALA A 23 -2.36 7.51 -7.72
N MET A 24 -1.96 7.59 -6.45
CA MET A 24 -1.73 8.85 -5.74
C MET A 24 -0.57 9.65 -6.34
N GLU A 25 0.58 9.02 -6.55
CA GLU A 25 1.75 9.63 -7.19
C GLU A 25 1.44 10.11 -8.62
N ASN A 26 0.72 9.30 -9.40
CA ASN A 26 0.33 9.67 -10.75
C ASN A 26 -0.67 10.84 -10.73
N MET A 27 -1.67 10.79 -9.86
CA MET A 27 -2.63 11.89 -9.74
C MET A 27 -1.99 13.18 -9.27
N LEU A 28 -1.03 13.15 -8.34
CA LEU A 28 -0.27 14.33 -7.88
C LEU A 28 0.49 15.01 -9.01
N GLN A 29 0.98 14.25 -10.00
CA GLN A 29 1.65 14.81 -11.20
C GLN A 29 0.67 15.51 -12.14
N HIS A 30 -0.60 15.13 -12.13
CA HIS A 30 -1.61 15.62 -13.07
C HIS A 30 -2.64 16.58 -12.45
N SER A 31 -2.79 16.57 -11.12
CA SER A 31 -3.79 17.34 -10.38
C SER A 31 -3.45 17.46 -8.90
N THR A 32 -3.97 18.48 -8.23
CA THR A 32 -3.87 18.59 -6.77
C THR A 32 -4.97 17.78 -6.05
N CYS A 33 -5.54 16.75 -6.68
CA CYS A 33 -6.64 15.97 -6.10
C CYS A 33 -6.15 15.21 -4.87
N GLN A 34 -6.73 15.51 -3.70
CA GLN A 34 -6.27 14.96 -2.41
C GLN A 34 -7.16 13.85 -1.85
N ASN A 35 -8.31 13.56 -2.46
CA ASN A 35 -9.30 12.65 -1.87
C ASN A 35 -9.35 11.31 -2.59
N PHE A 36 -8.65 10.32 -2.03
CA PHE A 36 -8.72 8.93 -2.46
C PHE A 36 -9.74 8.17 -1.62
N ARG A 37 -10.58 7.38 -2.27
CA ARG A 37 -11.53 6.48 -1.59
C ARG A 37 -11.11 5.04 -1.85
N THR A 38 -11.13 4.25 -0.79
CA THR A 38 -10.94 2.79 -0.85
C THR A 38 -12.12 2.13 -0.14
N ASP A 39 -12.55 0.98 -0.66
CA ASP A 39 -13.49 0.07 0.00
C ASP A 39 -12.78 -1.17 0.57
N CYS A 40 -11.45 -1.24 0.44
CA CYS A 40 -10.64 -2.33 0.95
C CYS A 40 -10.63 -2.32 2.48
N LYS A 41 -11.36 -3.27 3.09
CA LYS A 41 -11.50 -3.39 4.55
C LYS A 41 -10.16 -3.57 5.26
N GLU A 42 -9.25 -4.33 4.69
CA GLU A 42 -7.91 -4.54 5.26
C GLU A 42 -7.09 -3.25 5.24
N MET A 43 -7.17 -2.48 4.16
CA MET A 43 -6.52 -1.18 4.07
C MET A 43 -7.09 -0.17 5.08
N ILE A 44 -8.41 -0.18 5.27
CA ILE A 44 -9.05 0.64 6.30
C ILE A 44 -8.61 0.21 7.70
N ALA A 45 -8.54 -1.10 7.97
CA ALA A 45 -8.08 -1.62 9.26
C ALA A 45 -6.63 -1.24 9.54
N MET A 46 -5.79 -1.30 8.52
CA MET A 46 -4.38 -0.94 8.57
C MET A 46 -4.16 0.55 8.84
N ILE A 47 -4.95 1.44 8.24
CA ILE A 47 -4.90 2.88 8.55
C ILE A 47 -5.39 3.17 9.97
N LYS A 48 -6.41 2.45 10.45
CA LYS A 48 -6.96 2.64 11.80
C LYS A 48 -6.04 2.11 12.89
N GLU A 49 -5.38 0.98 12.64
CA GLU A 49 -4.52 0.29 13.60
C GLU A 49 -3.19 -0.13 12.96
N PRO A 50 -2.32 0.82 12.56
CA PRO A 50 -1.07 0.50 11.86
C PRO A 50 -0.12 -0.37 12.70
N GLN A 51 -0.20 -0.28 14.03
CA GLN A 51 0.58 -1.10 14.97
C GLN A 51 0.23 -2.61 14.89
N ALA A 52 -0.96 -2.96 14.42
CA ALA A 52 -1.37 -4.35 14.20
C ALA A 52 -0.82 -4.94 12.90
N TRP A 53 -0.25 -4.10 12.01
CA TRP A 53 0.24 -4.46 10.68
C TRP A 53 1.72 -4.08 10.49
N PRO A 54 2.65 -4.61 11.33
CA PRO A 54 4.06 -4.22 11.28
C PRO A 54 4.74 -4.56 9.94
N SER A 55 4.20 -5.49 9.16
CA SER A 55 4.70 -5.83 7.83
C SER A 55 4.42 -4.78 6.76
N PHE A 56 3.52 -3.84 7.02
CA PHE A 56 3.11 -2.77 6.10
C PHE A 56 3.47 -1.37 6.61
N ALA A 57 4.16 -1.28 7.75
CA ALA A 57 4.49 -0.01 8.39
C ALA A 57 5.27 0.93 7.44
N THR A 58 6.22 0.38 6.70
CA THR A 58 7.02 1.13 5.72
C THR A 58 6.18 1.64 4.56
N GLU A 59 5.27 0.83 4.05
CA GLU A 59 4.38 1.17 2.95
C GLU A 59 3.38 2.26 3.35
N LEU A 60 2.85 2.18 4.57
CA LEU A 60 1.97 3.20 5.15
C LEU A 60 2.69 4.53 5.34
N GLU A 61 3.89 4.53 5.94
CA GLU A 61 4.68 5.74 6.11
C GLU A 61 4.93 6.42 4.76
N ARG A 62 5.27 5.65 3.73
CA ARG A 62 5.46 6.21 2.38
C ARG A 62 4.20 6.87 1.83
N ILE A 63 3.03 6.26 2.01
CA ILE A 63 1.76 6.85 1.56
C ILE A 63 1.38 8.09 2.38
N GLU A 64 1.65 8.12 3.69
CA GLU A 64 1.43 9.28 4.55
C GLU A 64 2.31 10.48 4.18
N THR A 65 3.49 10.23 3.61
CA THR A 65 4.43 11.30 3.18
C THR A 65 4.18 11.87 1.78
N LEU A 66 3.21 11.34 1.02
CA LEU A 66 2.84 11.82 -0.33
C LEU A 66 1.87 13.01 -0.27
#